data_AF-A0AA37GNB5-F1
#
_entry.id   AF-A0AA37GNB5-F1
#
_cell.length_a   1.000
_cell.length_b   1.000
_cell.length_c   1.000
_cell.angle_alpha   90.00
_cell.angle_beta   90.00
_cell.angle_gamma   90.00
#
_symmetry.space_group_name_H-M   'P 1'
#
loop_
_entity.id
_entity.type
_entity.pdbx_description
1 polymer ?
#
loop_
_entity_poly.entity_id
_entity_poly.type
_entity_poly.pdbx_seq_one_letter_code
_entity_poly.pdbx_strand_id
1 'polypeptide(L)'
;MESSSSATSSSIDITGCNQQLESPLFSVLPGEIRNEIFALALIQYEDDESAYPEDSYWYRPGFKGPRKSSSTLLQTCKLVYAEGQNVFLRELEFAFWFDRGPEGRTGNDNCELFFLDLTPQQSRDLQRVRFFTQMYWLEGGDNLLWLFSQPQFRPETLTVTVRYSDWWFWETDEPLRMAEDWLRGFRGPTGLRELRVEYETLAAKRDEMMRIVERNKRWKLAVGKRREGGNDDDEEEGGYLSAEGTRLVEWRWRGTSRLGGREWAHHGEGDTVEYVVVTDTWRFVEGP
;
A
#
# COMPACT_ATOMS: atom_id res chain seq x y z
N MET A 1 -10.79 33.27 -3.87
CA MET A 1 -9.83 32.87 -4.90
C MET A 1 -8.45 33.21 -4.38
N GLU A 2 -7.90 32.34 -3.55
CA GLU A 2 -6.48 32.39 -3.18
C GLU A 2 -5.78 31.35 -4.04
N SER A 3 -4.83 31.81 -4.84
CA SER A 3 -3.99 30.95 -5.66
C SER A 3 -3.08 30.15 -4.73
N SER A 4 -3.37 28.86 -4.57
CA SER A 4 -2.39 27.92 -4.01
C SER A 4 -1.21 27.87 -4.98
N SER A 5 -0.07 28.41 -4.55
CA SER A 5 1.19 28.26 -5.24
C SER A 5 1.55 26.77 -5.25
N SER A 6 1.40 26.13 -6.41
CA SER A 6 2.04 24.85 -6.68
C SER A 6 3.56 25.08 -6.65
N ALA A 7 4.14 24.91 -5.46
CA ALA A 7 5.58 24.79 -5.33
C ALA A 7 5.95 23.45 -5.96
N THR A 8 6.51 23.49 -7.17
CA THR A 8 7.14 22.32 -7.76
C THR A 8 8.24 21.85 -6.81
N SER A 9 7.99 20.72 -6.15
CA SER A 9 8.97 20.08 -5.27
C SER A 9 10.25 19.84 -6.09
N SER A 10 11.34 20.50 -5.72
CA SER A 10 12.62 20.42 -6.42
C SER A 10 13.62 19.63 -5.57
N SER A 11 14.42 18.80 -6.22
CA SER A 11 15.47 18.03 -5.55
C SER A 11 16.44 18.95 -4.81
N ILE A 12 16.84 18.58 -3.60
CA ILE A 12 17.79 19.38 -2.81
C ILE A 12 19.17 19.36 -3.45
N ASP A 13 19.72 20.54 -3.74
CA ASP A 13 21.12 20.71 -4.13
C ASP A 13 22.02 20.66 -2.88
N ILE A 14 22.86 19.62 -2.84
CA ILE A 14 23.87 19.42 -1.79
C ILE A 14 25.23 20.00 -2.17
N THR A 15 25.39 20.54 -3.38
CA THR A 15 26.65 21.12 -3.86
C THR A 15 27.03 22.32 -2.98
N GLY A 16 28.25 22.30 -2.43
CA GLY A 16 28.73 23.36 -1.54
C GLY A 16 28.15 23.36 -0.12
N CYS A 17 27.42 22.30 0.28
CA CYS A 17 26.97 22.16 1.66
C CYS A 17 28.14 21.80 2.60
N ASN A 18 28.06 22.27 3.85
CA ASN A 18 29.01 21.88 4.90
C ASN A 18 28.96 20.35 5.08
N GLN A 19 30.13 19.70 5.00
CA GLN A 19 30.26 18.23 5.06
C GLN A 19 30.00 17.62 6.45
N GLN A 20 29.77 18.47 7.46
CA GLN A 20 29.48 18.08 8.85
C GLN A 20 30.57 17.20 9.47
N LEU A 21 31.85 17.39 9.08
CA LEU A 21 32.97 16.60 9.60
C LEU A 21 33.24 16.81 11.11
N GLU A 22 32.62 17.81 11.71
CA GLU A 22 32.63 18.01 13.17
C GLU A 22 31.69 17.04 13.90
N SER A 23 30.74 16.42 13.19
CA SER A 23 29.83 15.42 13.73
C SER A 23 30.39 14.01 13.52
N PRO A 24 30.49 13.17 14.57
CA PRO A 24 30.88 11.77 14.43
C PRO A 24 30.00 10.99 13.46
N LEU A 25 28.75 11.43 13.26
CA LEU A 25 27.84 10.85 12.28
C LEU A 25 28.47 10.87 10.88
N PHE A 26 29.13 11.96 10.48
CA PHE A 26 29.73 12.10 9.14
C PHE A 26 31.25 11.92 9.10
N SER A 27 31.96 12.14 10.22
CA SER A 27 33.42 11.98 10.25
C SER A 27 33.92 10.60 10.66
N VAL A 28 33.08 9.79 11.31
CA VAL A 28 33.46 8.46 11.80
C VAL A 28 32.65 7.37 11.12
N LEU A 29 31.34 7.54 11.00
CA LEU A 29 30.47 6.47 10.52
C LEU A 29 30.43 6.38 8.98
N PRO A 30 30.57 5.18 8.40
CA PRO A 30 30.39 4.98 6.97
C PRO A 30 28.90 5.11 6.58
N GLY A 31 28.64 5.33 5.29
CA GLY A 31 27.29 5.62 4.80
C GLY A 31 26.27 4.51 5.07
N GLU A 32 26.72 3.26 5.07
CA GLU A 32 25.89 2.08 5.37
C GLU A 32 25.34 2.15 6.79
N ILE A 33 26.20 2.46 7.76
CA ILE A 33 25.79 2.59 9.18
C ILE A 33 24.92 3.82 9.38
N ARG A 34 25.19 4.93 8.67
CA ARG A 34 24.30 6.09 8.69
C ARG A 34 22.90 5.75 8.17
N ASN A 35 22.82 4.97 7.08
CA ASN A 35 21.54 4.54 6.52
C ASN A 35 20.76 3.64 7.50
N GLU A 36 21.42 2.74 8.23
CA GLU A 36 20.77 1.96 9.29
C GLU A 36 20.24 2.85 10.41
N ILE A 37 21.03 3.84 10.86
CA ILE A 37 20.60 4.82 11.86
C ILE A 37 19.37 5.60 11.35
N PHE A 38 19.41 6.08 10.10
CA PHE A 38 18.27 6.79 9.51
C PHE A 38 17.03 5.90 9.41
N ALA A 39 17.18 4.64 8.98
CA ALA A 39 16.06 3.71 8.88
C ALA A 39 15.37 3.50 10.23
N LEU A 40 16.16 3.30 11.30
CA LEU A 40 15.63 3.12 12.65
C LEU A 40 15.03 4.40 13.23
N ALA A 41 15.68 5.55 13.03
CA ALA A 41 15.22 6.82 13.57
C ALA A 41 13.97 7.37 12.86
N LEU A 42 13.78 7.03 11.59
CA LEU A 42 12.70 7.53 10.74
C LEU A 42 11.56 6.52 10.56
N ILE A 43 11.66 5.34 11.19
CA ILE A 43 10.65 4.28 11.07
C ILE A 43 9.26 4.81 11.46
N GLN A 44 8.24 4.38 10.71
CA GLN A 44 6.86 4.72 11.01
C GLN A 44 6.30 3.93 12.18
N TYR A 45 5.68 4.64 13.12
CA TYR A 45 4.94 4.07 14.23
C TYR A 45 3.48 4.58 14.24
N GLU A 46 2.61 3.86 14.93
CA GLU A 46 1.20 4.25 15.10
C GLU A 46 1.10 5.41 16.11
N ASP A 47 0.32 6.43 15.78
CA ASP A 47 0.07 7.56 16.66
C ASP A 47 -1.05 7.24 17.66
N ASP A 48 -0.66 6.72 18.83
CA ASP A 48 -1.60 6.31 19.89
C ASP A 48 -2.49 7.48 20.37
N GLU A 49 -2.00 8.72 20.30
CA GLU A 49 -2.77 9.92 20.66
C GLU A 49 -3.94 10.20 19.71
N SER A 50 -3.83 9.75 18.45
CA SER A 50 -4.88 9.86 17.43
C SER A 50 -5.40 8.49 17.02
N ALA A 51 -5.42 7.53 17.95
CA ALA A 51 -5.93 6.19 17.68
C ALA A 51 -7.35 6.24 17.08
N TYR A 52 -7.58 5.40 16.08
CA TYR A 52 -8.90 5.25 15.48
C TYR A 52 -9.84 4.56 16.46
N PRO A 53 -11.15 4.86 16.40
CA PRO A 53 -12.15 4.08 17.11
C PRO A 53 -12.06 2.61 16.72
N GLU A 54 -12.04 1.70 17.70
CA GLU A 54 -11.92 0.26 17.43
C GLU A 54 -13.07 -0.29 16.56
N ASP A 55 -14.23 0.35 16.61
CA ASP A 55 -15.41 0.02 15.80
C ASP A 55 -15.47 0.75 14.46
N SER A 56 -14.43 1.50 14.08
CA SER A 56 -14.34 2.10 12.74
C SER A 56 -14.03 1.04 11.68
N TYR A 57 -14.48 1.26 10.44
CA TYR A 57 -14.23 0.34 9.34
C TYR A 57 -12.74 0.16 8.99
N TRP A 58 -11.88 1.09 9.41
CA TRP A 58 -10.45 1.12 9.07
C TRP A 58 -9.54 0.76 10.23
N TYR A 59 -10.09 0.47 11.42
CA TYR A 59 -9.32 -0.06 12.52
C TYR A 59 -8.96 -1.53 12.27
N ARG A 60 -7.67 -1.84 12.31
CA ARG A 60 -7.14 -3.20 12.30
C ARG A 60 -5.71 -3.23 12.84
N PRO A 61 -5.18 -4.40 13.26
CA PRO A 61 -3.79 -4.52 13.66
C PRO A 61 -2.82 -4.00 12.57
N GLY A 62 -1.89 -3.13 12.97
CA GLY A 62 -0.95 -2.44 12.07
C GLY A 62 -1.50 -1.17 11.41
N PHE A 63 -2.79 -0.88 11.61
CA PHE A 63 -3.47 0.35 11.19
C PHE A 63 -4.46 0.81 12.28
N LYS A 64 -4.01 0.84 13.54
CA LYS A 64 -4.82 1.29 14.69
C LYS A 64 -4.98 2.80 14.77
N GLY A 65 -4.13 3.55 14.06
CA GLY A 65 -4.14 5.01 14.02
C GLY A 65 -3.38 5.53 12.81
N PRO A 66 -3.31 6.85 12.62
CA PRO A 66 -2.42 7.46 11.64
C PRO A 66 -0.98 7.06 11.92
N ARG A 67 -0.23 6.69 10.89
CA ARG A 67 1.21 6.45 11.04
C ARG A 67 1.98 7.76 10.96
N LYS A 68 2.93 7.95 11.89
CA LYS A 68 3.82 9.10 11.95
C LYS A 68 5.28 8.64 11.98
N SER A 69 6.16 9.54 11.56
CA SER A 69 7.61 9.42 11.70
C SER A 69 8.18 10.72 12.25
N SER A 70 9.25 10.64 13.03
CA SER A 70 9.93 11.83 13.54
C SER A 70 10.76 12.47 12.42
N SER A 71 10.34 13.65 11.95
CA SER A 71 11.10 14.41 10.94
C SER A 71 12.18 15.31 11.56
N THR A 72 12.30 15.37 12.88
CA THR A 72 13.27 16.23 13.58
C THR A 72 14.70 15.94 13.11
N LEU A 73 15.04 14.67 12.85
CA LEU A 73 16.36 14.30 12.36
C LEU A 73 16.62 14.89 10.96
N LEU A 74 15.64 14.77 10.05
CA LEU A 74 15.72 15.32 8.69
C LEU A 74 15.87 16.84 8.65
N GLN A 75 15.43 17.53 9.72
CA GLN A 75 15.50 19.00 9.83
C GLN A 75 16.84 19.51 10.37
N THR A 76 17.78 18.62 10.74
CA THR A 76 19.04 19.04 11.37
C THR A 76 20.03 19.70 10.40
N CYS A 77 20.26 19.10 9.23
CA CYS A 77 21.08 19.69 8.18
C CYS A 77 20.77 19.09 6.79
N LYS A 78 21.24 19.74 5.72
CA LYS A 78 21.00 19.32 4.33
C LYS A 78 21.53 17.92 4.01
N LEU A 79 22.68 17.52 4.60
CA LEU A 79 23.22 16.17 4.38
C LEU A 79 22.36 15.09 5.04
N VAL A 80 21.90 15.32 6.27
CA VAL A 80 20.98 14.40 6.95
C VAL A 80 19.66 14.33 6.20
N TYR A 81 19.14 15.45 5.71
CA TYR A 81 17.94 15.43 4.86
C TYR A 81 18.18 14.59 3.59
N ALA A 82 19.27 14.85 2.86
CA ALA A 82 19.53 14.20 1.58
C ALA A 82 19.73 12.69 1.70
N GLU A 83 20.52 12.21 2.67
CA GLU A 83 20.70 10.77 2.90
C GLU A 83 19.47 10.15 3.56
N GLY A 84 18.95 10.79 4.60
CA GLY A 84 17.87 10.26 5.42
C GLY A 84 16.52 10.20 4.70
N GLN A 85 16.20 11.15 3.82
CA GLN A 85 14.93 11.14 3.09
C GLN A 85 14.82 9.95 2.14
N ASN A 86 15.91 9.58 1.47
CA ASN A 86 15.93 8.42 0.57
C ASN A 86 15.64 7.14 1.36
N VAL A 87 16.28 6.98 2.51
CA VAL A 87 16.05 5.84 3.41
C VAL A 87 14.61 5.85 3.93
N PHE A 88 14.11 7.00 4.37
CA PHE A 88 12.74 7.15 4.86
C PHE A 88 11.72 6.69 3.82
N LEU A 89 11.81 7.17 2.58
CA LEU A 89 10.86 6.83 1.52
C LEU A 89 10.95 5.36 1.11
N ARG A 90 12.15 4.77 1.11
CA ARG A 90 12.35 3.33 0.87
C ARG A 90 11.71 2.48 1.97
N GLU A 91 11.81 2.95 3.22
CA GLU A 91 11.25 2.26 4.38
C GLU A 91 9.74 2.45 4.58
N LEU A 92 9.20 3.52 3.99
CA LEU A 92 7.81 3.93 4.07
C LEU A 92 6.88 2.97 3.30
N GLU A 93 5.87 2.43 3.99
CA GLU A 93 4.67 1.90 3.34
C GLU A 93 3.57 2.97 3.43
N PHE A 94 3.17 3.53 2.30
CA PHE A 94 2.09 4.50 2.26
C PHE A 94 0.76 3.83 1.90
N ALA A 95 -0.25 4.03 2.74
CA ALA A 95 -1.56 3.39 2.57
C ALA A 95 -2.64 4.38 2.12
N PHE A 96 -3.47 3.92 1.18
CA PHE A 96 -4.66 4.62 0.68
C PHE A 96 -5.90 3.77 0.91
N TRP A 97 -7.02 4.43 1.16
CA TRP A 97 -8.32 3.79 1.30
C TRP A 97 -9.20 4.16 0.12
N PHE A 98 -9.79 3.18 -0.53
CA PHE A 98 -10.76 3.36 -1.60
C PHE A 98 -12.12 2.94 -1.07
N ASP A 99 -12.74 3.91 -0.39
CA ASP A 99 -13.90 3.81 0.49
C ASP A 99 -13.60 3.36 1.93
N ARG A 100 -14.48 3.75 2.87
CA ARG A 100 -14.48 3.35 4.28
C ARG A 100 -13.12 3.50 4.98
N GLY A 101 -12.41 4.57 4.65
CA GLY A 101 -11.15 4.96 5.27
C GLY A 101 -11.30 6.18 6.18
N PRO A 102 -10.21 6.58 6.85
CA PRO A 102 -10.19 7.81 7.62
C PRO A 102 -10.35 9.04 6.71
N GLU A 103 -10.87 10.12 7.29
CA GLU A 103 -11.06 11.40 6.60
C GLU A 103 -9.73 11.92 6.02
N GLY A 104 -9.78 12.51 4.82
CA GLY A 104 -8.60 13.07 4.14
C GLY A 104 -7.62 12.06 3.54
N ARG A 105 -7.89 10.75 3.65
CA ARG A 105 -7.04 9.68 3.06
C ARG A 105 -7.80 8.69 2.18
N THR A 106 -9.04 9.05 1.82
CA THR A 106 -9.97 8.16 1.13
C THR A 106 -10.30 8.65 -0.28
N GLY A 107 -10.20 7.77 -1.28
CA GLY A 107 -10.59 8.02 -2.67
C GLY A 107 -9.43 8.19 -3.65
N ASN A 108 -9.76 8.13 -4.95
CA ASN A 108 -8.80 8.23 -6.06
C ASN A 108 -8.06 9.57 -6.04
N ASP A 109 -8.80 10.68 -5.93
CA ASP A 109 -8.22 12.03 -5.94
C ASP A 109 -7.12 12.20 -4.90
N ASN A 110 -7.29 11.67 -3.69
CA ASN A 110 -6.28 11.76 -2.63
C ASN A 110 -5.01 10.94 -2.97
N CYS A 111 -5.17 9.79 -3.62
CA CYS A 111 -4.04 9.00 -4.11
C CYS A 111 -3.31 9.73 -5.24
N GLU A 112 -4.06 10.25 -6.22
CA GLU A 112 -3.51 10.92 -7.38
C GLU A 112 -2.77 12.21 -7.00
N LEU A 113 -3.41 13.07 -6.20
CA LEU A 113 -2.79 14.31 -5.72
C LEU A 113 -1.52 14.03 -4.93
N PHE A 114 -1.51 13.01 -4.08
CA PHE A 114 -0.31 12.61 -3.35
C PHE A 114 0.85 12.29 -4.29
N PHE A 115 0.63 11.47 -5.33
CA PHE A 115 1.69 11.12 -6.28
C PHE A 115 2.05 12.27 -7.22
N LEU A 116 1.13 13.18 -7.52
CA LEU A 116 1.41 14.37 -8.32
C LEU A 116 2.33 15.36 -7.58
N ASP A 117 2.22 15.43 -6.26
CA ASP A 117 3.03 16.32 -5.40
C ASP A 117 4.45 15.81 -5.15
N LEU A 118 4.75 14.54 -5.46
CA LEU A 118 6.10 13.99 -5.33
C LEU A 118 7.02 14.52 -6.43
N THR A 119 8.32 14.60 -6.11
CA THR A 119 9.35 14.71 -7.16
C THR A 119 9.52 13.37 -7.86
N PRO A 120 10.05 13.35 -9.10
CA PRO A 120 10.42 12.09 -9.76
C PRO A 120 11.38 11.22 -8.95
N GLN A 121 12.22 11.81 -8.09
CA GLN A 121 13.12 11.05 -7.21
C GLN A 121 12.33 10.44 -6.04
N GLN A 122 11.50 11.24 -5.36
CA GLN A 122 10.69 10.75 -4.24
C GLN A 122 9.71 9.65 -4.68
N SER A 123 9.10 9.81 -5.85
CA SER A 123 8.24 8.80 -6.48
C SER A 123 8.98 7.48 -6.73
N ARG A 124 10.24 7.52 -7.15
CA ARG A 124 11.08 6.31 -7.33
C ARG A 124 11.49 5.67 -6.01
N ASP A 125 11.77 6.49 -4.99
CA ASP A 125 12.22 6.01 -3.68
C ASP A 125 11.06 5.45 -2.84
N LEU A 126 9.81 5.86 -3.10
CA LEU A 126 8.62 5.31 -2.47
C LEU A 126 8.30 3.92 -3.05
N GLN A 127 8.86 2.89 -2.42
CA GLN A 127 8.78 1.52 -2.95
C GLN A 127 7.53 0.76 -2.55
N ARG A 128 6.89 1.07 -1.42
CA ARG A 128 5.79 0.29 -0.84
C ARG A 128 4.51 1.11 -0.76
N VAL A 129 3.48 0.60 -1.43
CA VAL A 129 2.15 1.18 -1.42
C VAL A 129 1.14 0.13 -0.99
N ARG A 130 0.16 0.53 -0.18
CA ARG A 130 -0.96 -0.30 0.22
C ARG A 130 -2.29 0.33 -0.17
N PHE A 131 -3.17 -0.47 -0.73
CA PHE A 131 -4.55 -0.12 -1.04
C PHE A 131 -5.49 -0.92 -0.16
N PHE A 132 -6.35 -0.24 0.58
CA PHE A 132 -7.56 -0.84 1.15
C PHE A 132 -8.69 -0.59 0.18
N THR A 133 -9.33 -1.65 -0.33
CA THR A 133 -10.26 -1.51 -1.45
C THR A 133 -11.58 -2.18 -1.14
N GLN A 134 -12.70 -1.45 -1.29
CA GLN A 134 -13.99 -2.11 -1.41
C GLN A 134 -14.10 -2.86 -2.74
N MET A 135 -14.89 -3.94 -2.77
CA MET A 135 -15.05 -4.79 -3.95
C MET A 135 -15.57 -4.04 -5.19
N TYR A 136 -16.49 -3.09 -5.04
CA TYR A 136 -17.00 -2.30 -6.19
C TYR A 136 -15.91 -1.48 -6.87
N TRP A 137 -14.95 -1.00 -6.09
CA TRP A 137 -13.84 -0.20 -6.60
C TRP A 137 -12.82 -1.10 -7.28
N LEU A 138 -12.54 -2.28 -6.70
CA LEU A 138 -11.52 -3.19 -7.16
C LEU A 138 -11.96 -3.98 -8.41
N GLU A 139 -13.11 -4.66 -8.35
CA GLU A 139 -13.45 -5.77 -9.24
C GLU A 139 -13.45 -5.41 -10.73
N GLY A 140 -13.85 -4.18 -11.08
CA GLY A 140 -13.88 -3.72 -12.47
C GLY A 140 -12.50 -3.52 -13.10
N GLY A 141 -11.43 -3.42 -12.30
CA GLY A 141 -10.05 -3.23 -12.78
C GLY A 141 -9.73 -1.83 -13.31
N ASP A 142 -10.72 -1.06 -13.78
CA ASP A 142 -10.53 0.28 -14.36
C ASP A 142 -9.83 1.25 -13.40
N ASN A 143 -10.15 1.21 -12.11
CA ASN A 143 -9.50 2.07 -11.12
C ASN A 143 -8.01 1.72 -10.94
N LEU A 144 -7.66 0.43 -10.92
CA LEU A 144 -6.25 0.02 -10.87
C LEU A 144 -5.52 0.44 -12.15
N LEU A 145 -6.13 0.20 -13.31
CA LEU A 145 -5.56 0.59 -14.59
C LEU A 145 -5.30 2.11 -14.65
N TRP A 146 -6.25 2.90 -14.17
CA TRP A 146 -6.11 4.35 -14.07
C TRP A 146 -4.95 4.76 -13.15
N LEU A 147 -4.86 4.23 -11.94
CA LEU A 147 -3.76 4.55 -11.02
C LEU A 147 -2.39 4.09 -11.56
N PHE A 148 -2.33 2.93 -12.21
CA PHE A 148 -1.10 2.42 -12.83
C PHE A 148 -0.66 3.23 -14.04
N SER A 149 -1.57 3.97 -14.66
CA SER A 149 -1.24 4.89 -15.76
C SER A 149 -0.59 6.19 -15.28
N GLN A 150 -0.66 6.51 -13.98
CA GLN A 150 -0.11 7.75 -13.44
C GLN A 150 1.42 7.75 -13.54
N PRO A 151 2.06 8.79 -14.10
CA PRO A 151 3.50 8.79 -14.37
C PRO A 151 4.36 8.51 -13.14
N GLN A 152 3.95 9.05 -11.99
CA GLN A 152 4.65 8.97 -10.72
C GLN A 152 4.27 7.75 -9.87
N PHE A 153 3.29 6.95 -10.28
CA PHE A 153 2.92 5.74 -9.56
C PHE A 153 3.83 4.57 -9.98
N ARG A 154 4.93 4.38 -9.25
CA ARG A 154 5.98 3.39 -9.59
C ARG A 154 6.43 2.54 -8.39
N PRO A 155 5.50 1.97 -7.59
CA PRO A 155 5.90 1.14 -6.46
C PRO A 155 6.61 -0.14 -6.91
N GLU A 156 7.56 -0.60 -6.11
CA GLU A 156 8.17 -1.93 -6.24
C GLU A 156 7.27 -3.01 -5.63
N THR A 157 6.57 -2.69 -4.54
CA THR A 157 5.62 -3.57 -3.86
C THR A 157 4.27 -2.89 -3.72
N LEU A 158 3.22 -3.55 -4.20
CA LEU A 158 1.84 -3.16 -3.98
C LEU A 158 1.15 -4.18 -3.07
N THR A 159 0.51 -3.71 -2.00
CA THR A 159 -0.37 -4.55 -1.19
C THR A 159 -1.81 -4.12 -1.39
N VAL A 160 -2.68 -5.01 -1.87
CA VAL A 160 -4.13 -4.80 -1.91
C VAL A 160 -4.74 -5.54 -0.73
N THR A 161 -5.58 -4.87 0.07
CA THR A 161 -6.26 -5.46 1.22
C THR A 161 -7.77 -5.30 1.04
N VAL A 162 -8.48 -6.42 1.03
CA VAL A 162 -9.94 -6.48 1.11
C VAL A 162 -10.28 -6.85 2.55
N ARG A 163 -10.73 -5.87 3.34
CA ARG A 163 -11.14 -6.08 4.75
C ARG A 163 -12.43 -6.88 4.83
N TYR A 164 -12.76 -7.39 6.01
CA TYR A 164 -14.03 -8.05 6.26
C TYR A 164 -15.24 -7.22 5.80
N SER A 165 -15.24 -5.92 6.06
CA SER A 165 -16.33 -5.03 5.66
C SER A 165 -16.20 -4.52 4.22
N ASP A 166 -15.20 -4.94 3.46
CA ASP A 166 -15.04 -4.51 2.08
C ASP A 166 -15.75 -5.45 1.10
N TRP A 167 -16.11 -6.66 1.55
CA TRP A 167 -16.83 -7.66 0.76
C TRP A 167 -18.24 -7.19 0.39
N TRP A 168 -18.74 -7.68 -0.75
CA TRP A 168 -20.10 -7.42 -1.18
C TRP A 168 -21.14 -7.89 -0.16
N PHE A 169 -22.04 -6.99 0.25
CA PHE A 169 -23.18 -7.30 1.10
C PHE A 169 -22.80 -8.02 2.41
N TRP A 170 -21.62 -7.72 2.96
CA TRP A 170 -21.21 -8.24 4.27
C TRP A 170 -22.20 -7.85 5.38
N GLU A 171 -22.91 -6.73 5.21
CA GLU A 171 -23.95 -6.22 6.12
C GLU A 171 -25.08 -7.23 6.36
N THR A 172 -25.35 -8.09 5.37
CA THR A 172 -26.42 -9.10 5.38
C THR A 172 -25.88 -10.52 5.40
N ASP A 173 -24.60 -10.69 5.76
CA ASP A 173 -23.91 -11.98 5.84
C ASP A 173 -23.97 -12.82 4.55
N GLU A 174 -24.01 -12.17 3.38
CA GLU A 174 -24.03 -12.88 2.09
C GLU A 174 -22.76 -13.73 1.87
N PRO A 175 -22.85 -14.84 1.12
CA PRO A 175 -21.69 -15.66 0.78
C PRO A 175 -20.58 -14.87 0.08
N LEU A 176 -19.32 -15.16 0.41
CA LEU A 176 -18.19 -14.44 -0.16
C LEU A 176 -18.07 -14.73 -1.67
N ARG A 177 -17.87 -13.67 -2.44
CA ARG A 177 -17.62 -13.71 -3.87
C ARG A 177 -16.69 -12.59 -4.29
N MET A 178 -15.96 -12.85 -5.37
CA MET A 178 -15.08 -11.89 -6.03
C MET A 178 -15.10 -12.14 -7.54
N ALA A 179 -15.34 -11.12 -8.34
CA ALA A 179 -15.09 -11.16 -9.78
C ALA A 179 -13.59 -11.07 -10.08
N GLU A 180 -13.15 -11.65 -11.19
CA GLU A 180 -11.73 -11.75 -11.56
C GLU A 180 -11.33 -10.71 -12.63
N ASP A 181 -12.22 -9.78 -12.97
CA ASP A 181 -11.98 -8.83 -14.06
C ASP A 181 -10.79 -7.89 -13.75
N TRP A 182 -10.59 -7.53 -12.49
CA TRP A 182 -9.41 -6.78 -12.03
C TRP A 182 -8.09 -7.55 -12.20
N LEU A 183 -8.10 -8.88 -12.11
CA LEU A 183 -6.92 -9.71 -12.38
C LEU A 183 -6.71 -9.85 -13.89
N ARG A 184 -7.80 -10.03 -14.65
CA ARG A 184 -7.77 -10.11 -16.12
C ARG A 184 -7.24 -8.84 -16.75
N GLY A 185 -7.72 -7.69 -16.27
CA GLY A 185 -7.33 -6.36 -16.69
C GLY A 185 -6.06 -5.84 -16.01
N PHE A 186 -5.44 -6.61 -15.11
CA PHE A 186 -4.26 -6.16 -14.38
C PHE A 186 -3.11 -5.89 -15.34
N ARG A 187 -2.58 -4.67 -15.31
CA ARG A 187 -1.39 -4.24 -16.05
C ARG A 187 -0.51 -3.42 -15.13
N GLY A 188 0.35 -4.11 -14.37
CA GLY A 188 1.16 -3.48 -13.32
C GLY A 188 2.12 -2.41 -13.87
N PRO A 189 2.39 -1.35 -13.10
CA PRO A 189 3.32 -0.30 -13.51
C PRO A 189 4.72 -0.86 -13.67
N THR A 190 5.52 -0.28 -14.57
CA THR A 190 6.93 -0.68 -14.74
C THR A 190 7.67 -0.53 -13.41
N GLY A 191 8.36 -1.59 -12.99
CA GLY A 191 9.08 -1.63 -11.73
C GLY A 191 8.37 -2.42 -10.62
N LEU A 192 7.08 -2.75 -10.78
CA LEU A 192 6.38 -3.60 -9.81
C LEU A 192 7.00 -5.00 -9.78
N ARG A 193 7.52 -5.39 -8.61
CA ARG A 193 8.17 -6.68 -8.37
C ARG A 193 7.34 -7.62 -7.51
N GLU A 194 6.48 -7.09 -6.66
CA GLU A 194 5.67 -7.86 -5.74
C GLU A 194 4.26 -7.30 -5.64
N LEU A 195 3.26 -8.16 -5.81
CA LEU A 195 1.88 -7.89 -5.44
C LEU A 195 1.53 -8.78 -4.26
N ARG A 196 1.08 -8.18 -3.16
CA ARG A 196 0.46 -8.89 -2.03
C ARG A 196 -1.03 -8.64 -2.05
N VAL A 197 -1.83 -9.68 -1.87
CA VAL A 197 -3.27 -9.53 -1.70
C VAL A 197 -3.66 -10.13 -0.35
N GLU A 198 -4.14 -9.28 0.55
CA GLU A 198 -4.68 -9.64 1.85
C GLU A 198 -6.20 -9.77 1.74
N TYR A 199 -6.69 -10.98 1.97
CA TYR A 199 -8.11 -11.29 2.09
C TYR A 199 -8.43 -11.45 3.56
N GLU A 200 -9.27 -10.57 4.10
CA GLU A 200 -9.70 -10.61 5.49
C GLU A 200 -11.20 -10.87 5.59
N THR A 201 -11.60 -11.80 6.45
CA THR A 201 -13.01 -12.10 6.71
C THR A 201 -13.21 -12.67 8.12
N LEU A 202 -14.45 -12.96 8.50
CA LEU A 202 -14.74 -13.67 9.74
C LEU A 202 -14.15 -15.09 9.68
N ALA A 203 -13.62 -15.58 10.80
CA ALA A 203 -13.04 -16.92 10.90
C ALA A 203 -13.98 -18.03 10.39
N ALA A 204 -15.29 -17.86 10.56
CA ALA A 204 -16.32 -18.79 10.09
C ALA A 204 -16.43 -18.86 8.55
N LYS A 205 -16.07 -17.79 7.84
CA LYS A 205 -16.12 -17.70 6.37
C LYS A 205 -14.80 -18.01 5.68
N ARG A 206 -13.81 -18.51 6.42
CA ARG A 206 -12.48 -18.86 5.90
C ARG A 206 -12.53 -19.74 4.65
N ASP A 207 -13.35 -20.78 4.67
CA ASP A 207 -13.37 -21.76 3.57
C ASP A 207 -14.03 -21.21 2.29
N GLU A 208 -14.94 -20.23 2.42
CA GLU A 208 -15.46 -19.47 1.28
C GLU A 208 -14.37 -18.58 0.68
N MET A 209 -13.66 -17.85 1.52
CA MET A 209 -12.54 -17.00 1.11
C MET A 209 -11.44 -17.82 0.43
N MET A 210 -11.08 -18.98 0.97
CA MET A 210 -10.04 -19.83 0.40
C MET A 210 -10.36 -20.30 -1.03
N ARG A 211 -11.63 -20.53 -1.37
CA ARG A 211 -12.02 -20.84 -2.76
C ARG A 211 -11.69 -19.70 -3.72
N ILE A 212 -11.83 -18.44 -3.27
CA ILE A 212 -11.47 -17.25 -4.02
C ILE A 212 -9.96 -17.13 -4.14
N VAL A 213 -9.22 -17.28 -3.02
CA VAL A 213 -7.75 -17.25 -3.00
C VAL A 213 -7.17 -18.25 -3.99
N GLU A 214 -7.58 -19.52 -3.92
CA GLU A 214 -7.05 -20.59 -4.77
C GLU A 214 -7.38 -20.43 -6.27
N ARG A 215 -8.47 -19.74 -6.57
CA ARG A 215 -8.84 -19.39 -7.94
C ARG A 215 -7.97 -18.23 -8.44
N ASN A 216 -7.89 -17.15 -7.67
CA ASN A 216 -7.15 -15.94 -8.01
C ASN A 216 -5.63 -16.19 -8.14
N LYS A 217 -5.07 -17.09 -7.31
CA LYS A 217 -3.64 -17.47 -7.31
C LYS A 217 -3.13 -17.98 -8.67
N ARG A 218 -4.03 -18.45 -9.54
CA ARG A 218 -3.70 -19.05 -10.85
C ARG A 218 -3.38 -18.00 -11.92
N TRP A 219 -3.67 -16.73 -11.66
CA TRP A 219 -3.46 -15.66 -12.62
C TRP A 219 -1.98 -15.29 -12.73
N LYS A 220 -1.52 -15.13 -13.97
CA LYS A 220 -0.27 -14.45 -14.32
C LYS A 220 -0.61 -13.01 -14.69
N LEU A 221 0.00 -12.06 -14.01
CA LEU A 221 -0.38 -10.65 -14.09
C LEU A 221 0.71 -9.87 -14.83
N ALA A 222 0.39 -9.32 -16.00
CA ALA A 222 1.38 -8.62 -16.82
C ALA A 222 1.92 -7.36 -16.12
N VAL A 223 3.21 -7.09 -16.31
CA VAL A 223 3.91 -5.89 -15.81
C VAL A 223 4.72 -5.29 -16.96
N GLY A 224 4.46 -4.04 -17.32
CA GLY A 224 5.20 -3.42 -18.42
C GLY A 224 4.37 -2.43 -19.25
N LYS A 225 5.00 -1.83 -20.27
CA LYS A 225 4.33 -0.85 -21.13
C LYS A 225 3.45 -1.54 -22.16
N ARG A 226 2.30 -0.90 -22.42
CA ARG A 226 1.56 -1.08 -23.68
C ARG A 226 2.39 -0.48 -24.81
N ARG A 227 2.60 -1.20 -25.92
CA ARG A 227 3.09 -0.56 -27.15
C ARG A 227 2.07 0.49 -27.60
N GLU A 228 2.52 1.72 -27.85
CA GLU A 228 1.66 2.72 -28.50
C GLU A 228 1.34 2.24 -29.93
N GLY A 229 0.05 2.03 -30.21
CA GLY A 229 -0.44 1.68 -31.54
C GLY A 229 -0.31 0.21 -31.97
N GLY A 230 0.08 -0.70 -31.07
CA GLY A 230 0.07 -2.16 -31.32
C GLY A 230 -1.28 -2.80 -31.00
N ASN A 231 -1.60 -3.92 -31.66
CA ASN A 231 -2.68 -4.81 -31.19
C ASN A 231 -2.33 -5.34 -29.79
N ASP A 232 -3.34 -5.79 -29.03
CA ASP A 232 -3.18 -6.32 -27.66
C ASP A 232 -2.20 -7.52 -27.56
N ASP A 233 -1.69 -8.04 -28.69
CA ASP A 233 -0.76 -9.17 -28.79
C ASP A 233 0.73 -8.76 -28.87
N ASP A 234 1.06 -7.47 -28.97
CA ASP A 234 2.46 -6.98 -29.06
C ASP A 234 2.94 -6.38 -27.73
N GLU A 235 3.09 -7.22 -26.70
CA GLU A 235 3.75 -6.84 -25.43
C GLU A 235 5.27 -6.72 -25.63
N GLU A 236 5.84 -5.55 -25.33
CA GLU A 236 7.28 -5.32 -25.33
C GLU A 236 7.85 -5.92 -24.04
N GLU A 237 8.56 -7.07 -24.13
CA GLU A 237 9.29 -7.81 -23.07
C GLU A 237 8.99 -7.35 -21.62
N GLY A 238 7.73 -7.49 -21.23
CA GLY A 238 7.27 -7.28 -19.86
C GLY A 238 7.25 -8.62 -19.17
N GLY A 239 7.91 -8.73 -18.01
CA GLY A 239 7.69 -9.88 -17.15
C GLY A 239 6.26 -9.92 -16.60
N TYR A 240 5.96 -10.93 -15.81
CA TYR A 240 4.65 -11.08 -15.17
C TYR A 240 4.83 -11.37 -13.69
N LEU A 241 3.83 -11.01 -12.88
CA LEU A 241 3.74 -11.48 -11.50
C LEU A 241 3.07 -12.85 -11.49
N SER A 242 3.67 -13.79 -10.76
CA SER A 242 3.15 -15.14 -10.54
C SER A 242 3.16 -15.50 -9.07
N ALA A 243 2.08 -16.12 -8.61
CA ALA A 243 2.02 -16.71 -7.27
C ALA A 243 2.44 -18.20 -7.27
N GLU A 244 2.94 -18.72 -8.39
CA GLU A 244 3.50 -20.06 -8.48
C GLU A 244 4.71 -20.21 -7.54
N GLY A 245 4.72 -21.28 -6.74
CA GLY A 245 5.77 -21.53 -5.74
C GLY A 245 5.71 -20.65 -4.50
N THR A 246 4.81 -19.67 -4.42
CA THR A 246 4.65 -18.84 -3.21
C THR A 246 3.72 -19.52 -2.19
N ARG A 247 4.01 -19.32 -0.90
CA ARG A 247 3.21 -19.85 0.21
C ARG A 247 2.19 -18.80 0.64
N LEU A 248 0.97 -19.26 0.94
CA LEU A 248 -0.01 -18.43 1.63
C LEU A 248 0.44 -18.20 3.08
N VAL A 249 0.25 -16.98 3.56
CA VAL A 249 0.48 -16.63 4.96
C VAL A 249 -0.89 -16.36 5.60
N GLU A 250 -1.22 -17.10 6.64
CA GLU A 250 -2.45 -16.90 7.41
C GLU A 250 -2.13 -16.34 8.79
N TRP A 251 -2.92 -15.38 9.23
CA TRP A 251 -2.94 -14.94 10.63
C TRP A 251 -4.36 -14.59 11.06
N ARG A 252 -4.55 -14.47 12.37
CA ARG A 252 -5.86 -14.21 12.99
C ARG A 252 -5.77 -13.09 13.98
N TRP A 253 -6.87 -12.38 14.16
CA TRP A 253 -6.99 -11.38 15.19
C TRP A 253 -8.43 -11.25 15.68
N ARG A 254 -8.58 -10.67 16.87
CA ARG A 254 -9.89 -10.39 17.46
C ARG A 254 -10.10 -8.88 17.49
N GLY A 255 -11.25 -8.46 16.99
CA GLY A 255 -11.70 -7.07 17.05
C GLY A 255 -13.08 -7.01 17.66
N THR A 256 -13.57 -5.79 17.88
CA THR A 256 -14.93 -5.55 18.35
C THR A 256 -15.97 -6.16 17.40
N SER A 257 -17.09 -6.63 17.95
CA SER A 257 -18.25 -7.06 17.16
C SER A 257 -19.07 -5.89 16.62
N ARG A 258 -18.74 -4.65 16.99
CA ARG A 258 -19.39 -3.45 16.48
C ARG A 258 -18.59 -2.88 15.32
N LEU A 259 -19.27 -2.44 14.27
CA LEU A 259 -18.62 -1.82 13.13
C LEU A 259 -19.45 -0.64 12.60
N GLY A 260 -18.80 0.50 12.36
CA GLY A 260 -19.44 1.77 12.04
C GLY A 260 -20.34 2.31 13.15
N GLY A 261 -20.01 2.04 14.42
CA GLY A 261 -20.85 2.41 15.57
C GLY A 261 -22.07 1.51 15.81
N ARG A 262 -22.27 0.47 14.99
CA ARG A 262 -23.48 -0.37 14.98
C ARG A 262 -23.17 -1.82 15.31
N GLU A 263 -24.16 -2.49 15.88
CA GLU A 263 -24.18 -3.95 16.06
C GLU A 263 -24.71 -4.62 14.80
N TRP A 264 -24.23 -5.84 14.56
CA TRP A 264 -24.58 -6.64 13.40
C TRP A 264 -25.05 -8.02 13.85
N ALA A 265 -26.26 -8.43 13.46
CA ALA A 265 -26.90 -9.63 14.00
C ALA A 265 -26.07 -10.92 13.77
N HIS A 266 -25.36 -11.00 12.66
CA HIS A 266 -24.50 -12.15 12.31
C HIS A 266 -23.17 -12.19 13.05
N HIS A 267 -22.83 -11.18 13.87
CA HIS A 267 -21.67 -11.23 14.77
C HIS A 267 -21.95 -11.98 16.09
N GLY A 268 -23.21 -12.31 16.36
CA GLY A 268 -23.63 -12.99 17.59
C GLY A 268 -23.68 -12.07 18.80
N GLU A 269 -23.80 -12.67 19.99
CA GLU A 269 -24.01 -11.95 21.27
C GLU A 269 -22.70 -11.47 21.94
N GLY A 270 -21.53 -11.78 21.36
CA GLY A 270 -20.24 -11.42 21.94
C GLY A 270 -19.79 -10.01 21.59
N ASP A 271 -18.97 -9.40 22.44
CA ASP A 271 -18.37 -8.07 22.20
C ASP A 271 -17.22 -8.09 21.18
N THR A 272 -16.79 -9.29 20.76
CA THR A 272 -15.67 -9.46 19.82
C THR A 272 -15.98 -10.53 18.78
N VAL A 273 -15.39 -10.37 17.60
CA VAL A 273 -15.37 -11.38 16.54
C VAL A 273 -13.93 -11.75 16.19
N GLU A 274 -13.74 -12.99 15.72
CA GLU A 274 -12.43 -13.43 15.22
C GLU A 274 -12.36 -13.27 13.71
N TYR A 275 -11.36 -12.52 13.25
CA TYR A 275 -11.02 -12.35 11.86
C TYR A 275 -9.88 -13.29 11.48
N VAL A 276 -9.91 -13.75 10.23
CA VAL A 276 -8.81 -14.46 9.58
C VAL A 276 -8.37 -13.64 8.38
N VAL A 277 -7.05 -13.51 8.22
CA VAL A 277 -6.41 -12.84 7.10
C VAL A 277 -5.54 -13.85 6.39
N VAL A 278 -5.73 -14.00 5.08
CA VAL A 278 -4.86 -14.79 4.22
C VAL A 278 -4.18 -13.86 3.23
N THR A 279 -2.85 -13.88 3.22
CA THR A 279 -2.02 -13.15 2.27
C THR A 279 -1.54 -14.09 1.18
N ASP A 280 -1.88 -13.76 -0.07
CA ASP A 280 -1.26 -14.35 -1.24
C ASP A 280 -0.23 -13.37 -1.83
N THR A 281 0.83 -13.89 -2.44
CA THR A 281 1.95 -13.09 -2.96
C THR A 281 2.28 -13.54 -4.37
N TRP A 282 2.27 -12.60 -5.31
CA TRP A 282 2.77 -12.76 -6.65
C TRP A 282 4.14 -12.09 -6.75
N ARG A 283 5.12 -12.82 -7.26
CA ARG A 283 6.49 -12.34 -7.48
C ARG A 283 6.73 -12.17 -8.97
N PHE A 284 7.49 -11.15 -9.32
CA PHE A 284 7.90 -10.92 -10.69
C PHE A 284 8.75 -12.07 -11.22
N VAL A 285 8.39 -12.51 -12.42
CA VAL A 285 9.11 -13.46 -13.25
C VAL A 285 9.46 -12.71 -14.52
N GLU A 286 10.75 -12.72 -14.86
CA GLU A 286 11.23 -12.12 -16.10
C GLU A 286 10.58 -12.81 -17.31
N GLY A 287 10.17 -11.99 -18.29
CA GLY A 287 9.63 -12.50 -19.54
C GLY A 287 10.72 -13.23 -20.33
N PRO A 288 10.36 -14.17 -21.20
CA PRO A 288 11.30 -14.77 -22.16
C PRO A 288 11.86 -13.74 -23.14
#